data_AF-A0A3S4K981-F1
#
_entry.id   AF-A0A3S4K981-F1
#
_cell.length_a   1.000
_cell.length_b   1.000
_cell.length_c   1.000
_cell.angle_alpha   90.00
_cell.angle_beta   90.00
_cell.angle_gamma   90.00
#
_symmetry.space_group_name_H-M   'P 1'
#
loop_
_entity.id
_entity.type
_entity.pdbx_description
1 polymer ?
#
loop_
_entity_poly.entity_id
_entity_poly.type
_entity_poly.pdbx_seq_one_letter_code
_entity_poly.pdbx_strand_id
1 'polypeptide(L)'
;MATASVARILAGFDGVEIHGANTYLIQQFYSPNSNQRDDEWGGSRDNRARFPLAVLDITHKMARQYADDAFIIGYRFSPEEMEVPGIRFDDTMYLLEKLAARGVDYLHFSVGATLRPSIVDTSRCDAADREILRDAL
;
A
#
# COMPACT_ATOMS: atom_id res chain seq x y z
N MET A 1 -7.51 -13.36 -3.87
CA MET A 1 -6.25 -13.18 -3.12
C MET A 1 -5.72 -14.50 -2.59
N ALA A 2 -6.39 -15.17 -1.63
CA ALA A 2 -5.92 -16.44 -1.06
C ALA A 2 -5.48 -17.49 -2.11
N THR A 3 -6.34 -17.83 -3.07
CA THR A 3 -6.02 -18.81 -4.13
C THR A 3 -4.85 -18.40 -5.01
N ALA A 4 -4.71 -17.09 -5.30
CA ALA A 4 -3.61 -16.58 -6.11
C ALA A 4 -2.28 -16.65 -5.37
N SER A 5 -2.27 -16.34 -4.06
CA SER A 5 -1.09 -16.51 -3.21
C SER A 5 -0.68 -17.97 -3.14
N VAL A 6 -1.63 -18.89 -2.90
CA VAL A 6 -1.36 -20.34 -2.87
C VAL A 6 -0.78 -20.83 -4.20
N ALA A 7 -1.37 -20.45 -5.34
CA ALA A 7 -0.89 -20.89 -6.64
C ALA A 7 0.57 -20.46 -6.91
N ARG A 8 0.96 -19.25 -6.48
CA ARG A 8 2.33 -18.73 -6.65
C ARG A 8 3.32 -19.43 -5.74
N ILE A 9 2.93 -19.71 -4.50
CA ILE A 9 3.73 -20.48 -3.56
C ILE A 9 3.99 -21.89 -4.13
N LEU A 10 2.94 -22.57 -4.60
CA LEU A 10 3.06 -23.90 -5.21
C LEU A 10 3.85 -23.89 -6.52
N ALA A 11 3.92 -22.75 -7.21
CA ALA A 11 4.72 -22.56 -8.42
C ALA A 11 6.20 -22.25 -8.12
N GLY A 12 6.61 -22.18 -6.85
CA GLY A 12 8.01 -22.01 -6.45
C GLY A 12 8.53 -20.57 -6.52
N PHE A 13 7.67 -19.56 -6.39
CA PHE A 13 8.10 -18.16 -6.29
C PHE A 13 8.68 -17.87 -4.89
N ASP A 14 9.72 -17.04 -4.81
CA ASP A 14 10.32 -16.59 -3.54
C ASP A 14 9.45 -15.57 -2.78
N GLY A 15 8.42 -15.03 -3.42
CA GLY A 15 7.56 -14.04 -2.80
C GLY A 15 6.41 -13.54 -3.68
N VAL A 16 5.62 -12.64 -3.10
CA VAL A 16 4.49 -11.97 -3.75
C VAL A 16 4.46 -10.48 -3.42
N GLU A 17 4.00 -9.68 -4.37
CA GLU A 17 3.70 -8.26 -4.16
C GLU A 17 2.19 -8.04 -4.18
N ILE A 18 1.66 -7.40 -3.14
CA ILE A 18 0.29 -6.93 -3.08
C ILE A 18 0.21 -5.59 -3.81
N HIS A 19 -0.57 -5.53 -4.88
CA HIS A 19 -0.69 -4.34 -5.70
C HIS A 19 -1.83 -3.42 -5.23
N GLY A 20 -1.49 -2.46 -4.36
CA GLY A 20 -2.38 -1.40 -3.85
C GLY A 20 -2.14 -0.01 -4.45
N ALA A 21 -1.84 0.04 -5.74
CA ALA A 21 -1.48 1.26 -6.46
C ALA A 21 -2.26 1.38 -7.78
N ASN A 22 -2.05 2.49 -8.51
CA ASN A 22 -2.56 2.74 -9.86
C ASN A 22 -4.08 2.61 -9.99
N THR A 23 -4.82 3.12 -9.00
CA THR A 23 -6.29 3.18 -8.95
C THR A 23 -6.98 1.83 -9.09
N TYR A 24 -6.25 0.72 -8.87
CA TYR A 24 -6.83 -0.61 -8.78
C TYR A 24 -7.55 -0.85 -7.45
N LEU A 25 -8.24 -1.98 -7.35
CA LEU A 25 -9.21 -2.31 -6.30
C LEU A 25 -8.75 -1.97 -4.88
N ILE A 26 -7.54 -2.36 -4.47
CA ILE A 26 -7.08 -2.11 -3.09
C ILE A 26 -6.92 -0.60 -2.84
N GLN A 27 -6.35 0.14 -3.79
CA GLN A 27 -6.30 1.60 -3.73
C GLN A 27 -7.72 2.18 -3.72
N GLN A 28 -8.64 1.63 -4.50
CA GLN A 28 -10.02 2.12 -4.56
C GLN A 28 -10.74 2.02 -3.22
N PHE A 29 -10.48 0.96 -2.44
CA PHE A 29 -10.99 0.84 -1.07
C PHE A 29 -10.33 1.85 -0.12
N TYR A 30 -9.05 2.16 -0.31
CA TYR A 30 -8.36 3.09 0.57
C TYR A 30 -8.69 4.56 0.28
N SER A 31 -8.90 4.89 -1.00
CA SER A 31 -9.13 6.24 -1.47
C SER A 31 -10.49 6.78 -0.99
N PRO A 32 -10.52 7.98 -0.39
CA PRO A 32 -11.78 8.67 -0.10
C PRO A 32 -12.48 9.19 -1.37
N ASN A 33 -11.86 9.13 -2.55
CA ASN A 33 -12.50 9.49 -3.82
C ASN A 33 -13.44 8.38 -4.30
N SER A 34 -12.90 7.15 -4.40
CA SER A 34 -13.63 6.01 -4.94
C SER A 34 -14.45 5.26 -3.89
N ASN A 35 -14.03 5.28 -2.62
CA ASN A 35 -14.77 4.63 -1.55
C ASN A 35 -15.69 5.62 -0.82
N GLN A 36 -16.92 5.71 -1.32
CA GLN A 36 -18.02 6.46 -0.71
C GLN A 36 -18.96 5.58 0.13
N ARG A 37 -18.50 4.40 0.57
CA ARG A 37 -19.32 3.49 1.38
C ARG A 37 -19.51 4.06 2.78
N ASP A 38 -20.63 3.68 3.40
CA ASP A 38 -21.03 4.04 4.76
C ASP A 38 -20.99 2.86 5.74
N ASP A 39 -20.47 1.71 5.30
CA ASP A 39 -20.30 0.52 6.11
C ASP A 39 -18.90 0.43 6.74
N GLU A 40 -18.58 -0.73 7.35
CA GLU A 40 -17.31 -0.93 8.01
C GLU A 40 -16.09 -0.83 7.07
N TRP A 41 -16.27 -0.90 5.76
CA TRP A 41 -15.19 -0.83 4.76
C TRP A 41 -15.00 0.58 4.18
N GLY A 42 -15.81 1.56 4.55
CA GLY A 42 -15.72 2.94 4.06
C GLY A 42 -15.98 4.00 5.13
N GLY A 43 -16.10 5.25 4.68
CA GLY A 43 -16.23 6.41 5.56
C GLY A 43 -14.89 6.79 6.18
N SER A 44 -14.63 6.37 7.42
CA SER A 44 -13.41 6.76 8.14
C SER A 44 -12.13 6.20 7.50
N ARG A 45 -10.98 6.87 7.75
CA ARG A 45 -9.67 6.40 7.30
C ARG A 45 -9.36 4.98 7.80
N ASP A 46 -9.72 4.69 9.05
CA ASP A 46 -9.55 3.36 9.66
C ASP A 46 -10.33 2.28 8.90
N ASN A 47 -11.59 2.57 8.55
CA ASN A 47 -12.45 1.65 7.81
C ASN A 47 -11.94 1.41 6.39
N ARG A 48 -11.55 2.48 5.68
CA ARG A 48 -10.96 2.37 4.34
C ARG A 48 -9.65 1.57 4.35
N ALA A 49 -8.86 1.64 5.43
CA ALA A 49 -7.64 0.85 5.59
C ALA A 49 -7.91 -0.66 5.81
N ARG A 50 -9.10 -1.06 6.27
CA ARG A 50 -9.39 -2.47 6.60
C ARG A 50 -9.16 -3.41 5.43
N PHE A 51 -9.56 -3.02 4.22
CA PHE A 51 -9.45 -3.91 3.06
C PHE A 51 -7.98 -4.17 2.68
N PRO A 52 -7.11 -3.15 2.48
CA PRO A 52 -5.67 -3.37 2.33
C PRO A 52 -5.05 -4.27 3.41
N LEU A 53 -5.40 -4.03 4.68
CA LEU A 53 -4.84 -4.76 5.81
C LEU A 53 -5.34 -6.21 5.87
N ALA A 54 -6.61 -6.46 5.57
CA ALA A 54 -7.17 -7.81 5.49
C ALA A 54 -6.53 -8.64 4.35
N VAL A 55 -6.21 -8.00 3.22
CA VAL A 55 -5.47 -8.66 2.12
C VAL A 55 -4.07 -9.07 2.58
N LEU A 56 -3.36 -8.21 3.31
CA LEU A 56 -2.06 -8.54 3.88
C LEU A 56 -2.17 -9.70 4.89
N ASP A 57 -3.13 -9.64 5.81
CA ASP A 57 -3.34 -10.67 6.84
C ASP A 57 -3.63 -12.05 6.20
N ILE A 58 -4.46 -12.09 5.16
CA ILE A 58 -4.74 -13.33 4.41
C ILE A 58 -3.49 -13.80 3.65
N THR A 59 -2.71 -12.90 3.05
CA THR A 59 -1.48 -13.25 2.35
C THR A 59 -0.48 -13.90 3.30
N HIS A 60 -0.24 -13.32 4.47
CA HIS A 60 0.58 -13.93 5.50
C HIS A 60 0.03 -15.28 5.97
N LYS A 61 -1.29 -15.41 6.13
CA LYS A 61 -1.91 -16.70 6.50
C LYS A 61 -1.60 -17.79 5.47
N MET A 62 -1.65 -17.46 4.17
CA MET A 62 -1.33 -18.41 3.11
C MET A 62 0.17 -18.72 3.05
N ALA A 63 1.04 -17.71 3.19
CA ALA A 63 2.49 -17.93 3.24
C ALA A 63 2.87 -18.87 4.38
N ARG A 64 2.39 -18.64 5.61
CA ARG A 64 2.62 -19.54 6.75
C ARG A 64 2.12 -20.98 6.55
N GLN A 65 1.10 -21.17 5.71
CA GLN A 65 0.52 -22.48 5.49
C GLN A 65 1.21 -23.27 4.39
N TYR A 66 1.76 -22.60 3.38
CA TYR A 66 2.18 -23.23 2.13
C TYR A 66 3.63 -22.94 1.74
N ALA A 67 4.26 -21.91 2.30
CA ALA A 67 5.60 -21.45 1.93
C ALA A 67 6.60 -21.64 3.08
N ASP A 68 7.88 -21.54 2.76
CA ASP A 68 8.96 -21.51 3.75
C ASP A 68 9.08 -20.14 4.42
N ASP A 69 9.75 -20.09 5.56
CA ASP A 69 9.95 -18.85 6.36
C ASP A 69 10.72 -17.75 5.59
N ALA A 70 11.39 -18.09 4.49
CA ALA A 70 12.10 -17.15 3.63
C ALA A 70 11.19 -16.40 2.62
N PHE A 71 9.90 -16.71 2.59
CA PHE A 71 8.97 -16.16 1.60
C PHE A 71 8.65 -14.68 1.82
N ILE A 72 8.88 -13.86 0.80
CA ILE A 72 8.79 -12.39 0.87
C ILE A 72 7.39 -11.89 0.49
N ILE A 73 6.85 -10.96 1.27
CA ILE A 73 5.59 -10.26 1.01
C ILE A 73 5.85 -8.75 0.92
N GLY A 74 5.73 -8.21 -0.28
CA GLY A 74 5.81 -6.78 -0.55
C GLY A 74 4.45 -6.11 -0.70
N TYR A 75 4.44 -4.78 -0.58
CA TYR A 75 3.27 -3.96 -0.87
C TYR A 75 3.62 -2.76 -1.75
N ARG A 76 2.91 -2.62 -2.88
CA ARG A 76 3.06 -1.49 -3.80
C ARG A 76 1.93 -0.50 -3.63
N PHE A 77 2.25 0.79 -3.49
CA PHE A 77 1.26 1.85 -3.23
C PHE A 77 1.47 3.09 -4.12
N SER A 78 0.39 3.85 -4.33
CA SER A 78 0.46 5.21 -4.88
C SER A 78 0.35 6.21 -3.72
N PRO A 79 1.26 7.18 -3.61
CA PRO A 79 1.33 8.04 -2.42
C PRO A 79 0.23 9.11 -2.36
N GLU A 80 -0.32 9.50 -3.51
CA GLU A 80 -1.26 10.61 -3.59
C GLU A 80 -2.18 10.42 -4.80
N GLU A 81 -3.31 11.11 -4.76
CA GLU A 81 -4.30 11.19 -5.82
C GLU A 81 -4.61 12.65 -6.17
N MET A 82 -4.82 12.94 -7.45
CA MET A 82 -5.18 14.30 -7.89
C MET A 82 -6.63 14.64 -7.55
N GLU A 83 -7.46 13.63 -7.34
CA GLU A 83 -8.88 13.74 -7.06
C GLU A 83 -9.13 14.41 -5.70
N VAL A 84 -10.28 15.06 -5.57
CA VAL A 84 -10.72 15.78 -4.36
C VAL A 84 -12.14 15.33 -3.99
N PRO A 85 -12.35 14.65 -2.85
CA PRO A 85 -11.32 14.14 -1.93
C PRO A 85 -10.46 13.07 -2.60
N GLY A 86 -9.24 12.81 -2.10
CA GLY A 86 -8.34 11.78 -2.59
C GLY A 86 -7.30 11.41 -1.55
N ILE A 87 -6.46 10.42 -1.82
CA ILE A 87 -5.34 10.06 -0.93
C ILE A 87 -4.37 11.25 -0.81
N ARG A 88 -4.04 11.62 0.43
CA ARG A 88 -3.00 12.61 0.76
C ARG A 88 -1.82 11.95 1.45
N PHE A 89 -0.70 12.66 1.55
CA PHE A 89 0.51 12.13 2.17
C PHE A 89 0.27 11.59 3.60
N ASP A 90 -0.55 12.27 4.42
CA ASP A 90 -0.92 11.79 5.76
C ASP A 90 -1.73 10.48 5.73
N ASP A 91 -2.62 10.30 4.74
CA ASP A 91 -3.28 9.01 4.52
C ASP A 91 -2.25 7.94 4.17
N THR A 92 -1.28 8.24 3.30
CA THR A 92 -0.24 7.28 2.96
C THR A 92 0.59 6.89 4.16
N MET A 93 1.08 7.85 4.95
CA MET A 93 1.85 7.54 6.17
C MET A 93 1.06 6.67 7.13
N TYR A 94 -0.23 6.99 7.35
CA TYR A 94 -1.11 6.16 8.15
C TYR A 94 -1.19 4.71 7.65
N LEU A 95 -1.34 4.50 6.34
CA LEU A 95 -1.39 3.15 5.76
C LEU A 95 -0.06 2.42 5.93
N LEU A 96 1.07 3.09 5.65
CA LEU A 96 2.40 2.50 5.74
C LEU A 96 2.75 2.06 7.16
N GLU A 97 2.41 2.85 8.18
CA GLU A 97 2.57 2.48 9.58
C GLU A 97 1.79 1.19 9.92
N LYS A 98 0.55 1.07 9.43
CA LYS A 98 -0.29 -0.12 9.68
C LYS A 98 0.18 -1.36 8.93
N LEU A 99 0.77 -1.19 7.75
CA LEU A 99 1.39 -2.27 6.97
C LEU A 99 2.70 -2.74 7.62
N ALA A 100 3.56 -1.80 8.03
CA ALA A 100 4.80 -2.08 8.73
C ALA A 100 4.54 -2.83 10.05
N ALA A 101 3.55 -2.38 10.83
CA ALA A 101 3.14 -3.06 12.06
C ALA A 101 2.60 -4.50 11.85
N ARG A 102 2.26 -4.88 10.62
CA ARG A 102 1.79 -6.23 10.24
C ARG A 102 2.88 -7.10 9.60
N GLY A 103 4.07 -6.57 9.39
CA GLY A 103 5.22 -7.34 8.91
C GLY A 103 5.32 -7.46 7.38
N VAL A 104 5.04 -6.38 6.64
CA VAL A 104 5.44 -6.32 5.22
C VAL A 104 6.97 -6.27 5.12
N ASP A 105 7.56 -7.02 4.18
CA ASP A 105 9.02 -7.12 4.03
C ASP A 105 9.61 -5.93 3.27
N TYR A 106 8.86 -5.39 2.31
CA TYR A 106 9.26 -4.19 1.57
C TYR A 106 8.07 -3.36 1.10
N LEU A 107 8.34 -2.08 0.89
CA LEU A 107 7.38 -1.12 0.35
C LEU A 107 7.86 -0.63 -1.02
N HIS A 108 6.99 -0.71 -2.01
CA HIS A 108 7.27 -0.26 -3.38
C HIS A 108 6.50 1.02 -3.69
N PHE A 109 7.25 2.11 -3.80
CA PHE A 109 6.74 3.44 -4.10
C PHE A 109 6.45 3.58 -5.60
N SER A 110 5.17 3.66 -5.98
CA SER A 110 4.78 3.81 -7.39
C SER A 110 4.86 5.28 -7.82
N VAL A 111 6.01 5.69 -8.36
CA VAL A 111 6.22 7.01 -8.98
C VAL A 111 6.78 6.90 -10.38
N GLY A 112 6.37 7.83 -11.24
CA GLY A 112 6.94 7.97 -12.59
C GLY A 112 8.34 8.59 -12.61
N ALA A 113 8.78 9.24 -11.52
CA ALA A 113 10.13 9.80 -11.37
C ALA A 113 10.55 9.81 -9.89
N THR A 114 11.78 9.39 -9.61
CA THR A 114 12.32 9.18 -8.25
C THR A 114 12.35 10.46 -7.41
N LEU A 115 12.63 11.62 -8.03
CA LEU A 115 12.75 12.91 -7.34
C LEU A 115 11.50 13.79 -7.54
N ARG A 116 10.35 13.18 -7.83
CA ARG A 116 9.11 13.95 -8.02
C ARG A 116 8.62 14.47 -6.65
N PRO A 117 8.35 15.78 -6.52
CA PRO A 117 7.69 16.32 -5.33
C PRO A 117 6.22 15.88 -5.27
N SER A 118 5.51 16.30 -4.22
CA SER A 118 4.06 16.07 -4.10
C SER A 118 3.32 16.52 -5.37
N ILE A 119 2.35 15.70 -5.80
CA ILE A 119 1.46 16.05 -6.92
C ILE A 119 0.26 16.89 -6.48
N VAL A 120 0.02 16.97 -5.17
CA VAL A 120 -1.08 17.74 -4.59
C VAL A 120 -0.57 19.07 -4.04
N ASP A 121 0.55 19.06 -3.32
CA ASP A 121 1.19 20.25 -2.76
C ASP A 121 2.45 20.61 -3.58
N THR A 122 2.22 21.33 -4.67
CA THR A 122 3.30 21.82 -5.55
C THR A 122 3.99 23.07 -5.01
N SER A 123 3.49 23.65 -3.92
CA SER A 123 4.03 24.86 -3.31
C SER A 123 5.18 24.58 -2.33
N ARG A 124 5.22 23.37 -1.78
CA ARG A 124 6.19 22.90 -0.79
C ARG A 124 7.45 22.33 -1.44
N CYS A 125 8.01 23.04 -2.42
CA CYS A 125 9.26 22.64 -3.06
C CYS A 125 10.46 23.23 -2.29
N ASP A 126 10.57 22.97 -0.99
CA ASP A 126 11.66 23.48 -0.15
C ASP A 126 12.29 22.35 0.68
N ALA A 127 13.58 22.10 0.43
CA ALA A 127 14.61 21.37 1.18
C ALA A 127 14.27 20.05 1.92
N ALA A 128 13.19 19.98 2.69
CA ALA A 128 12.82 18.87 3.57
C ALA A 128 12.53 17.55 2.83
N ASP A 129 11.87 17.61 1.67
CA ASP A 129 11.57 16.40 0.88
C ASP A 129 12.83 15.74 0.32
N ARG A 130 13.92 16.51 0.14
CA ARG A 130 15.22 15.98 -0.30
C ARG A 130 15.98 15.26 0.81
N GLU A 131 15.69 15.56 2.08
CA GLU A 131 16.35 14.96 3.24
C GLU A 131 15.72 13.60 3.57
N ILE A 132 14.39 13.51 3.59
CA ILE A 132 13.65 12.24 3.79
C ILE A 132 14.01 11.20 2.72
N LEU A 133 14.21 11.63 1.47
CA LEU A 133 14.59 10.74 0.37
C LEU A 133 16.09 10.36 0.37
N ARG A 134 16.96 11.13 1.03
CA ARG A 134 18.38 10.75 1.20
C ARG A 134 18.59 9.75 2.30
N ASP A 135 17.77 9.79 3.35
CA ASP A 135 17.90 8.90 4.49
C ASP A 135 17.24 7.51 4.27
N ALA A 136 16.48 7.36 3.17
CA ALA A 136 15.81 6.12 2.78
C ALA A 136 16.62 5.27 1.77
N LEU A 137 17.83 5.67 1.41
CA LEU A 137 18.77 4.97 0.51
C LEU A 137 20.12 4.74 1.21
#